data_AF-A0A0Q9RXQ8-F1
#
_entry.id   AF-A0A0Q9RXQ8-F1
#
_cell.length_a   1.000
_cell.length_b   1.000
_cell.length_c   1.000
_cell.angle_alpha   90.00
_cell.angle_beta   90.00
_cell.angle_gamma   90.00
#
_symmetry.space_group_name_H-M   'P 1'
#
loop_
_entity.id
_entity.type
_entity.pdbx_description
1 polymer ?
#
loop_
_entity_poly.entity_id
_entity_poly.type
_entity_poly.pdbx_seq_one_letter_code
_entity_poly.pdbx_strand_id
1 'polypeptide(L)'
;MGERKKNKRFESIKILVDELLFSIESMVNRHEATVYLYGVSTFASMLAMKRGQSPELAAIAGLLHDYYVFKTGIAEFPGPNSAEAVRVIIRDIGMFTEEEQITILRSIFYQDDSSRSHDTYEEIVKDAIILQLYFQSTVRKLPRMDVNRLRNVLGELEIQDEFIEELFHKEKETKPQLNEDKRLKLADIAEMLAGQDIIGEPGDEHYREICRYWPDTSIYKVLKNSWCAAFVYHSCRQAGFLLPIRYPNGSHRLAGVGAWLEWAQLPDTGFFYHDEQDGFTPQRGDIVIYDKLLSDHPHDHIGIVLAVNEIEILVAEGNRDNKNYSSIFHRDRRLCILGYIRIDNNYQYYFSGDYNPL
;
A
#
# COMPACT_ATOMS: atom_id res chain seq x y z
N MET A 1 -0.23 -21.90 31.15
CA MET A 1 0.30 -20.53 30.91
C MET A 1 0.22 -20.13 29.43
N GLY A 2 0.41 -21.07 28.49
CA GLY A 2 0.25 -20.85 27.04
C GLY A 2 -1.15 -20.39 26.61
N GLU A 3 -2.23 -21.13 26.92
CA GLU A 3 -3.62 -20.74 26.53
C GLU A 3 -4.06 -19.38 27.07
N ARG A 4 -3.68 -19.04 28.32
CA ARG A 4 -4.00 -17.73 28.91
C ARG A 4 -3.25 -16.58 28.23
N LYS A 5 -2.09 -16.85 27.61
CA LYS A 5 -1.36 -15.89 26.77
C LYS A 5 -2.02 -15.79 25.39
N LYS A 6 -2.45 -16.91 24.80
CA LYS A 6 -3.18 -16.96 23.52
C LYS A 6 -4.48 -16.14 23.56
N ASN A 7 -5.33 -16.38 24.57
CA ASN A 7 -6.57 -15.63 24.75
C ASN A 7 -6.34 -14.13 24.92
N LYS A 8 -5.19 -13.70 25.46
CA LYS A 8 -4.88 -12.27 25.56
C LYS A 8 -4.48 -11.65 24.22
N ARG A 9 -3.77 -12.38 23.35
CA ARG A 9 -3.33 -11.85 22.05
C ARG A 9 -4.51 -11.58 21.13
N PHE A 10 -5.37 -12.56 20.95
CA PHE A 10 -6.54 -12.42 20.08
C PHE A 10 -7.49 -11.32 20.58
N GLU A 11 -7.74 -11.25 21.90
CA GLU A 11 -8.58 -10.18 22.46
C GLU A 11 -7.96 -8.78 22.28
N SER A 12 -6.63 -8.62 22.41
CA SER A 12 -5.97 -7.34 22.10
C SER A 12 -6.17 -6.93 20.63
N ILE A 13 -6.07 -7.88 19.70
CA ILE A 13 -6.31 -7.61 18.28
C ILE A 13 -7.78 -7.27 18.02
N LYS A 14 -8.72 -7.98 18.66
CA LYS A 14 -10.16 -7.67 18.55
C LYS A 14 -10.48 -6.25 19.00
N ILE A 15 -9.96 -5.82 20.16
CA ILE A 15 -10.18 -4.45 20.65
C ILE A 15 -9.71 -3.42 19.61
N LEU A 16 -8.53 -3.64 19.04
CA LEU A 16 -7.98 -2.75 18.01
C LEU A 16 -8.85 -2.71 16.74
N VAL A 17 -9.34 -3.86 16.30
CA VAL A 17 -10.20 -3.96 15.11
C VAL A 17 -11.59 -3.38 15.37
N ASP A 18 -12.13 -3.57 16.57
CA ASP A 18 -13.40 -2.96 16.98
C ASP A 18 -13.27 -1.42 17.02
N GLU A 19 -12.17 -0.87 17.54
CA GLU A 19 -11.88 0.58 17.50
C GLU A 19 -11.78 1.11 16.06
N LEU A 20 -11.13 0.37 15.16
CA LEU A 20 -11.13 0.66 13.73
C LEU A 20 -12.57 0.69 13.19
N LEU A 21 -13.36 -0.35 13.41
CA LEU A 21 -14.72 -0.46 12.91
C LEU A 21 -15.61 0.67 13.44
N PHE A 22 -15.47 1.05 14.72
CA PHE A 22 -16.20 2.18 15.31
C PHE A 22 -15.88 3.52 14.65
N SER A 23 -14.70 3.67 14.03
CA SER A 23 -14.32 4.87 13.28
C SER A 23 -15.00 5.00 11.91
N ILE A 24 -15.61 3.92 11.38
CA ILE A 24 -16.36 3.97 10.12
C ILE A 24 -17.69 4.70 10.36
N GLU A 25 -17.91 5.82 9.68
CA GLU A 25 -19.08 6.70 9.89
C GLU A 25 -20.40 6.03 9.50
N SER A 26 -20.44 5.40 8.31
CA SER A 26 -21.65 4.72 7.81
C SER A 26 -21.94 3.47 8.65
N MET A 27 -23.11 3.43 9.29
CA MET A 27 -23.56 2.26 10.06
C MET A 27 -23.67 1.01 9.18
N VAL A 28 -24.10 1.16 7.93
CA VAL A 28 -24.20 0.04 6.97
C VAL A 28 -22.81 -0.50 6.65
N ASN A 29 -21.88 0.38 6.24
CA ASN A 29 -20.52 -0.03 5.90
C ASN A 29 -19.79 -0.62 7.12
N ARG A 30 -20.02 -0.07 8.32
CA ARG A 30 -19.48 -0.61 9.57
C ARG A 30 -19.99 -2.02 9.82
N HIS A 31 -21.29 -2.25 9.66
CA HIS A 31 -21.89 -3.56 9.87
C HIS A 31 -21.35 -4.58 8.84
N GLU A 32 -21.30 -4.21 7.57
CA GLU A 32 -20.75 -5.05 6.50
C GLU A 32 -19.27 -5.39 6.76
N ALA A 33 -18.45 -4.39 7.11
CA ALA A 33 -17.04 -4.59 7.48
C ALA A 33 -16.89 -5.53 8.69
N THR A 34 -17.74 -5.36 9.71
CA THR A 34 -17.74 -6.22 10.91
C THR A 34 -18.03 -7.67 10.53
N VAL A 35 -19.11 -7.92 9.79
CA VAL A 35 -19.50 -9.27 9.35
C VAL A 35 -18.41 -9.89 8.49
N TYR A 36 -17.82 -9.10 7.58
CA TYR A 36 -16.75 -9.54 6.71
C TYR A 36 -15.49 -9.96 7.47
N LEU A 37 -14.89 -9.06 8.25
CA LEU A 37 -13.61 -9.33 8.94
C LEU A 37 -13.73 -10.48 9.96
N TYR A 38 -14.79 -10.49 10.77
CA TYR A 38 -15.00 -11.57 11.74
C TYR A 38 -15.38 -12.90 11.06
N GLY A 39 -16.07 -12.85 9.93
CA GLY A 39 -16.36 -14.02 9.12
C GLY A 39 -15.09 -14.65 8.53
N VAL A 40 -14.22 -13.86 7.90
CA VAL A 40 -12.90 -14.32 7.42
C VAL A 40 -12.07 -14.87 8.58
N SER A 41 -12.02 -14.18 9.71
CA SER A 41 -11.32 -14.65 10.92
C SER A 41 -11.82 -16.03 11.39
N THR A 42 -13.14 -16.23 11.40
CA THR A 42 -13.78 -17.49 11.82
C THR A 42 -13.46 -18.63 10.85
N PHE A 43 -13.60 -18.40 9.54
CA PHE A 43 -13.26 -19.41 8.54
C PHE A 43 -11.77 -19.74 8.56
N ALA A 44 -10.89 -18.75 8.72
CA ALA A 44 -9.45 -18.97 8.80
C ALA A 44 -9.10 -19.83 10.03
N SER A 45 -9.69 -19.55 11.19
CA SER A 45 -9.55 -20.37 12.40
C SER A 45 -9.98 -21.82 12.16
N MET A 46 -11.16 -22.02 11.57
CA MET A 46 -11.72 -23.35 11.29
C MET A 46 -10.84 -24.13 10.30
N LEU A 47 -10.43 -23.51 9.20
CA LEU A 47 -9.56 -24.13 8.20
C LEU A 47 -8.19 -24.48 8.79
N ALA A 48 -7.62 -23.60 9.62
CA ALA A 48 -6.38 -23.91 10.32
C ALA A 48 -6.51 -25.12 11.25
N MET A 49 -7.61 -25.26 11.98
CA MET A 49 -7.89 -26.47 12.78
C MET A 49 -7.91 -27.72 11.90
N LYS A 50 -8.62 -27.67 10.76
CA LYS A 50 -8.72 -28.81 9.84
C LYS A 50 -7.37 -29.18 9.23
N ARG A 51 -6.53 -28.19 8.95
CA ARG A 51 -5.21 -28.36 8.31
C ARG A 51 -4.04 -28.54 9.29
N GLY A 52 -4.33 -28.72 10.58
CA GLY A 52 -3.30 -28.96 11.60
C GLY A 52 -2.40 -27.75 11.91
N GLN A 53 -2.89 -26.53 11.64
CA GLN A 53 -2.21 -25.27 11.88
C GLN A 53 -2.76 -24.57 13.14
N SER A 54 -2.12 -23.48 13.56
CA SER A 54 -2.55 -22.67 14.72
C SER A 54 -3.83 -21.88 14.39
N PRO A 55 -4.97 -22.20 15.02
CA PRO A 55 -6.24 -21.51 14.73
C PRO A 55 -6.18 -20.03 15.11
N GLU A 56 -5.46 -19.72 16.19
CA GLU A 56 -5.27 -18.36 16.68
C GLU A 56 -4.54 -17.48 15.67
N LEU A 57 -3.42 -17.95 15.09
CA LEU A 57 -2.65 -17.14 14.13
C LEU A 57 -3.44 -16.91 12.84
N ALA A 58 -4.14 -17.94 12.35
CA ALA A 58 -5.00 -17.82 11.18
C ALA A 58 -6.17 -16.87 11.44
N ALA A 59 -6.81 -16.95 12.62
CA ALA A 59 -7.87 -16.02 13.02
C ALA A 59 -7.38 -14.57 13.07
N ILE A 60 -6.18 -14.32 13.60
CA ILE A 60 -5.56 -12.99 13.67
C ILE A 60 -5.26 -12.46 12.26
N ALA A 61 -4.63 -13.27 11.41
CA ALA A 61 -4.36 -12.89 10.03
C ALA A 61 -5.66 -12.55 9.29
N GLY A 62 -6.67 -13.42 9.39
CA GLY A 62 -7.99 -13.19 8.78
C GLY A 62 -8.73 -11.97 9.33
N LEU A 63 -8.54 -11.60 10.60
CA LEU A 63 -9.18 -10.41 11.17
C LEU A 63 -8.50 -9.10 10.74
N LEU A 64 -7.21 -9.15 10.43
CA LEU A 64 -6.37 -7.99 10.09
C LEU A 64 -6.15 -7.80 8.58
N HIS A 65 -6.61 -8.75 7.77
CA HIS A 65 -6.26 -8.88 6.34
C HIS A 65 -6.57 -7.63 5.50
N ASP A 66 -7.69 -6.95 5.78
CA ASP A 66 -8.09 -5.70 5.11
C ASP A 66 -8.03 -4.47 6.02
N TYR A 67 -7.17 -4.50 7.06
CA TYR A 67 -7.04 -3.40 8.02
C TYR A 67 -6.82 -2.04 7.33
N TYR A 68 -5.94 -1.98 6.33
CA TYR A 68 -5.65 -0.73 5.62
C TYR A 68 -6.87 -0.20 4.86
N VAL A 69 -7.59 -1.09 4.19
CA VAL A 69 -8.75 -0.75 3.36
C VAL A 69 -9.83 -0.12 4.23
N PHE A 70 -10.18 -0.76 5.35
CA PHE A 70 -11.19 -0.22 6.25
C PHE A 70 -10.73 1.03 7.01
N LYS A 71 -9.41 1.20 7.22
CA LYS A 71 -8.86 2.37 7.91
C LYS A 71 -8.80 3.63 7.02
N THR A 72 -8.55 3.46 5.73
CA THR A 72 -8.26 4.56 4.80
C THR A 72 -9.34 4.76 3.73
N GLY A 73 -10.19 3.76 3.50
CA GLY A 73 -11.12 3.71 2.38
C GLY A 73 -10.45 3.43 1.02
N ILE A 74 -9.17 3.06 1.01
CA ILE A 74 -8.38 2.84 -0.21
C ILE A 74 -8.29 1.34 -0.49
N ALA A 75 -8.78 0.92 -1.66
CA ALA A 75 -8.91 -0.51 -2.00
C ALA A 75 -7.77 -1.05 -2.88
N GLU A 76 -6.88 -0.19 -3.39
CA GLU A 76 -5.75 -0.63 -4.21
C GLU A 76 -4.65 -1.25 -3.35
N PHE A 77 -4.10 -2.38 -3.82
CA PHE A 77 -3.08 -3.18 -3.15
C PHE A 77 -3.47 -3.56 -1.71
N PRO A 78 -4.64 -4.20 -1.49
CA PRO A 78 -5.17 -4.45 -0.16
C PRO A 78 -4.21 -5.30 0.69
N GLY A 79 -3.60 -6.34 0.11
CA GLY A 79 -2.60 -7.18 0.79
C GLY A 79 -1.34 -6.41 1.19
N PRO A 80 -0.57 -5.84 0.23
CA PRO A 80 0.65 -5.10 0.54
C PRO A 80 0.46 -3.94 1.53
N ASN A 81 -0.60 -3.15 1.38
CA ASN A 81 -0.85 -2.01 2.24
C ASN A 81 -1.33 -2.43 3.64
N SER A 82 -2.18 -3.46 3.75
CA SER A 82 -2.61 -3.99 5.04
C SER A 82 -1.45 -4.66 5.78
N ALA A 83 -0.60 -5.43 5.09
CA ALA A 83 0.58 -6.02 5.70
C ALA A 83 1.51 -4.92 6.28
N GLU A 84 1.79 -3.85 5.54
CA GLU A 84 2.65 -2.77 6.05
C GLU A 84 2.01 -1.98 7.21
N ALA A 85 0.68 -1.77 7.19
CA ALA A 85 -0.02 -1.13 8.30
C ALA A 85 -0.01 -2.02 9.56
N VAL A 86 -0.28 -3.32 9.39
CA VAL A 86 -0.32 -4.31 10.46
C VAL A 86 1.07 -4.58 11.04
N ARG A 87 2.14 -4.51 10.23
CA ARG A 87 3.52 -4.69 10.68
C ARG A 87 3.86 -3.77 11.86
N VAL A 88 3.49 -2.49 11.77
CA VAL A 88 3.71 -1.51 12.84
C VAL A 88 2.90 -1.88 14.08
N ILE A 89 1.64 -2.26 13.90
CA ILE A 89 0.73 -2.63 15.00
C ILE A 89 1.25 -3.83 15.80
N ILE A 90 1.59 -4.94 15.12
CA ILE A 90 2.00 -6.17 15.80
C ILE A 90 3.38 -6.03 16.44
N ARG A 91 4.27 -5.24 15.84
CA ARG A 91 5.56 -4.86 16.41
C ARG A 91 5.37 -4.09 17.71
N ASP A 92 4.54 -3.05 17.70
CA ASP A 92 4.36 -2.15 18.84
C ASP A 92 3.58 -2.82 19.99
N ILE A 93 2.66 -3.74 19.67
CA ILE A 93 1.99 -4.58 20.67
C ILE A 93 2.99 -5.54 21.35
N GLY A 94 4.01 -6.00 20.64
CA GLY A 94 5.12 -6.79 21.21
C GLY A 94 4.72 -8.16 21.78
N MET A 95 3.61 -8.74 21.29
CA MET A 95 3.06 -10.01 21.81
C MET A 95 3.35 -11.24 20.93
N PHE A 96 3.99 -11.05 19.77
CA PHE A 96 4.25 -12.08 18.76
C PHE A 96 5.76 -12.30 18.55
N THR A 97 6.18 -13.54 18.34
CA THR A 97 7.55 -13.84 17.91
C THR A 97 7.79 -13.36 16.47
N GLU A 98 9.04 -13.27 16.03
CA GLU A 98 9.36 -12.92 14.64
C GLU A 98 8.73 -13.90 13.64
N GLU A 99 8.79 -15.21 13.90
CA GLU A 99 8.15 -16.23 13.08
C GLU A 99 6.62 -16.06 13.00
N GLU A 100 5.97 -15.74 14.12
CA GLU A 100 4.53 -15.47 14.16
C GLU A 100 4.17 -14.18 13.39
N GLN A 101 5.00 -13.14 13.51
CA GLN A 101 4.83 -11.89 12.75
C GLN A 101 4.98 -12.14 11.25
N ILE A 102 6.01 -12.87 10.82
CA ILE A 102 6.22 -13.23 9.41
C ILE A 102 5.02 -14.01 8.89
N THR A 103 4.54 -15.00 9.64
CA THR A 103 3.37 -15.82 9.28
C THR A 103 2.13 -14.95 9.06
N ILE A 104 1.80 -14.07 10.02
CA ILE A 104 0.64 -13.18 9.92
C ILE A 104 0.80 -12.23 8.72
N LEU A 105 1.94 -11.56 8.59
CA LEU A 105 2.15 -10.52 7.60
C LEU A 105 2.21 -11.08 6.17
N ARG A 106 2.81 -12.25 5.95
CA ARG A 106 2.78 -12.90 4.64
C ARG A 106 1.38 -13.35 4.25
N SER A 107 0.61 -13.89 5.21
CA SER A 107 -0.78 -14.29 4.98
C SER A 107 -1.66 -13.14 4.52
N ILE A 108 -1.42 -11.95 5.10
CA ILE A 108 -2.09 -10.71 4.69
C ILE A 108 -1.56 -10.22 3.34
N PHE A 109 -0.23 -10.20 3.16
CA PHE A 109 0.41 -9.67 1.96
C PHE A 109 -0.04 -10.40 0.68
N TYR A 110 -0.12 -11.73 0.73
CA TYR A 110 -0.46 -12.57 -0.42
C TYR A 110 -1.95 -12.85 -0.59
N GLN A 111 -2.84 -12.20 0.18
CA GLN A 111 -4.25 -12.55 0.25
C GLN A 111 -5.02 -12.49 -1.08
N ASP A 112 -4.57 -11.66 -2.01
CA ASP A 112 -5.14 -11.45 -3.34
C ASP A 112 -4.33 -12.11 -4.46
N ASP A 113 -3.17 -12.71 -4.14
CA ASP A 113 -2.36 -13.44 -5.12
C ASP A 113 -2.86 -14.87 -5.31
N SER A 114 -3.88 -15.01 -6.15
CA SER A 114 -4.37 -16.31 -6.60
C SER A 114 -3.50 -16.94 -7.69
N SER A 115 -2.54 -16.21 -8.27
CA SER A 115 -1.70 -16.68 -9.38
C SER A 115 -0.65 -17.72 -8.96
N ARG A 116 -0.31 -17.76 -7.67
CA ARG A 116 0.70 -18.65 -7.09
C ARG A 116 0.18 -19.34 -5.83
N SER A 117 0.59 -20.58 -5.64
CA SER A 117 0.46 -21.28 -4.36
C SER A 117 1.57 -20.85 -3.41
N HIS A 118 1.19 -20.51 -2.18
CA HIS A 118 2.10 -20.10 -1.10
C HIS A 118 2.06 -21.11 0.05
N ASP A 119 2.66 -20.75 1.18
CA ASP A 119 2.66 -21.57 2.39
C ASP A 119 1.26 -21.72 3.01
N THR A 120 1.14 -22.60 3.99
CA THR A 120 -0.17 -23.10 4.44
C THR A 120 -1.06 -21.99 5.02
N TYR A 121 -0.51 -20.99 5.70
CA TYR A 121 -1.33 -19.92 6.30
C TYR A 121 -1.84 -18.92 5.27
N GLU A 122 -1.03 -18.59 4.27
CA GLU A 122 -1.38 -17.75 3.13
C GLU A 122 -2.57 -18.37 2.38
N GLU A 123 -2.51 -19.67 2.13
CA GLU A 123 -3.60 -20.40 1.48
C GLU A 123 -4.84 -20.51 2.36
N ILE A 124 -4.69 -20.67 3.69
CA ILE A 124 -5.82 -20.62 4.64
C ILE A 124 -6.55 -19.28 4.57
N VAL A 125 -5.84 -18.15 4.54
CA VAL A 125 -6.47 -16.82 4.50
C VAL A 125 -7.20 -16.59 3.16
N LYS A 126 -6.58 -16.95 2.03
CA LYS A 126 -7.23 -16.89 0.71
C LYS A 126 -8.52 -17.70 0.68
N ASP A 127 -8.49 -18.92 1.19
CA ASP A 127 -9.65 -19.80 1.22
C ASP A 127 -10.74 -19.26 2.17
N ALA A 128 -10.35 -18.70 3.32
CA ALA A 128 -11.27 -18.08 4.26
C ALA A 128 -11.99 -16.85 3.68
N ILE A 129 -11.28 -16.01 2.91
CA ILE A 129 -11.86 -14.87 2.19
C ILE A 129 -12.92 -15.36 1.20
N ILE A 130 -12.58 -16.34 0.37
CA ILE A 130 -13.50 -16.90 -0.62
C ILE A 130 -14.72 -17.58 0.02
N LEU A 131 -14.53 -18.30 1.13
CA LEU A 131 -15.66 -18.87 1.89
C LEU A 131 -16.57 -17.78 2.45
N GLN A 132 -16.01 -16.74 3.06
CA GLN A 132 -16.80 -15.64 3.61
C GLN A 132 -17.65 -14.96 2.53
N LEU A 133 -17.03 -14.69 1.40
CA LEU A 133 -17.66 -14.10 0.24
C LEU A 133 -18.80 -14.97 -0.34
N TYR A 134 -18.58 -16.29 -0.38
CA TYR A 134 -19.58 -17.27 -0.81
C TYR A 134 -20.78 -17.34 0.16
N PHE A 135 -20.52 -17.56 1.47
CA PHE A 135 -21.59 -17.75 2.46
C PHE A 135 -22.41 -16.48 2.75
N GLN A 136 -21.84 -15.30 2.55
CA GLN A 136 -22.58 -14.04 2.66
C GLN A 136 -23.39 -13.69 1.40
N SER A 137 -23.30 -14.49 0.32
CA SER A 137 -23.92 -14.17 -0.98
C SER A 137 -23.56 -12.78 -1.51
N THR A 138 -22.41 -12.23 -1.11
CA THR A 138 -21.91 -10.91 -1.54
C THR A 138 -21.23 -10.99 -2.90
N VAL A 139 -20.86 -12.19 -3.32
CA VAL A 139 -20.29 -12.46 -4.64
C VAL A 139 -21.38 -12.73 -5.65
N ARG A 140 -21.38 -11.94 -6.72
CA ARG A 140 -22.15 -12.25 -7.93
C ARG A 140 -21.31 -12.95 -9.00
N LYS A 141 -19.99 -12.69 -9.00
CA LYS A 141 -19.06 -13.18 -10.02
C LYS A 141 -17.61 -13.20 -9.48
N LEU A 142 -16.88 -14.28 -9.70
CA LEU A 142 -15.47 -14.50 -9.33
C LEU A 142 -14.61 -14.81 -10.56
N PRO A 143 -13.30 -14.47 -10.52
CA PRO A 143 -12.31 -14.99 -11.46
C PRO A 143 -12.28 -16.52 -11.47
N ARG A 144 -11.84 -17.13 -12.58
CA ARG A 144 -11.78 -18.59 -12.74
C ARG A 144 -10.97 -19.27 -11.62
N MET A 145 -9.86 -18.65 -11.23
CA MET A 145 -8.95 -19.19 -10.23
C MET A 145 -9.63 -19.28 -8.87
N ASP A 146 -10.40 -18.26 -8.51
CA ASP A 146 -11.13 -18.21 -7.24
C ASP A 146 -12.32 -19.18 -7.22
N VAL A 147 -12.99 -19.40 -8.36
CA VAL A 147 -14.00 -20.46 -8.49
C VAL A 147 -13.39 -21.84 -8.26
N ASN A 148 -12.21 -22.11 -8.83
CA ASN A 148 -11.50 -23.37 -8.61
C ASN A 148 -11.06 -23.53 -7.15
N ARG A 149 -10.58 -22.45 -6.53
CA ARG A 149 -10.24 -22.42 -5.10
C ARG A 149 -11.46 -22.71 -4.24
N LEU A 150 -12.59 -22.04 -4.49
CA LEU A 150 -13.86 -22.29 -3.81
C LEU A 150 -14.28 -23.75 -3.90
N ARG A 151 -14.24 -24.33 -5.11
CA ARG A 151 -14.58 -25.74 -5.32
C ARG A 151 -13.71 -26.68 -4.49
N ASN A 152 -12.40 -26.41 -4.44
CA ASN A 152 -11.46 -27.22 -3.67
C ASN A 152 -11.73 -27.16 -2.17
N VAL A 153 -11.94 -25.95 -1.61
CA VAL A 153 -12.21 -25.79 -0.18
C VAL A 153 -13.59 -26.33 0.21
N LEU A 154 -14.62 -26.19 -0.62
CA LEU A 154 -15.93 -26.80 -0.36
C LEU A 154 -15.85 -28.33 -0.39
N GLY A 155 -15.10 -28.89 -1.35
CA GLY A 155 -14.82 -30.33 -1.40
C GLY A 155 -14.06 -30.83 -0.17
N GLU A 156 -13.04 -30.07 0.29
CA GLU A 156 -12.35 -30.33 1.55
C GLU A 156 -13.31 -30.34 2.75
N LEU A 157 -14.32 -29.46 2.75
CA LEU A 157 -15.33 -29.36 3.80
C LEU A 157 -16.52 -30.31 3.64
N GLU A 158 -16.52 -31.16 2.61
CA GLU A 158 -17.62 -32.08 2.27
C GLU A 158 -18.96 -31.35 2.02
N ILE A 159 -18.90 -30.11 1.52
CA ILE A 159 -20.07 -29.30 1.18
C ILE A 159 -20.39 -29.48 -0.30
N GLN A 160 -21.61 -29.94 -0.59
CA GLN A 160 -22.11 -30.06 -1.96
C GLN A 160 -22.73 -28.74 -2.40
N ASP A 161 -22.32 -28.23 -3.56
CA ASP A 161 -22.95 -27.09 -4.22
C ASP A 161 -23.00 -27.32 -5.73
N GLU A 162 -24.23 -27.32 -6.26
CA GLU A 162 -24.53 -27.54 -7.68
C GLU A 162 -24.44 -26.23 -8.51
N PHE A 163 -24.34 -25.06 -7.85
CA PHE A 163 -24.45 -23.74 -8.49
C PHE A 163 -23.12 -22.97 -8.60
N ILE A 164 -21.98 -23.58 -8.23
CA ILE A 164 -20.65 -22.93 -8.29
C ILE A 164 -20.33 -22.39 -9.69
N GLU A 165 -20.76 -23.07 -10.75
CA GLU A 165 -20.50 -22.64 -12.14
C GLU A 165 -21.20 -21.32 -12.50
N GLU A 166 -22.28 -20.96 -11.79
CA GLU A 166 -23.00 -19.70 -12.00
C GLU A 166 -22.23 -18.48 -11.46
N LEU A 167 -21.25 -18.71 -10.57
CA LEU A 167 -20.40 -17.68 -9.97
C LEU A 167 -19.25 -17.24 -10.89
N PHE A 168 -19.09 -17.82 -12.08
CA PHE A 168 -17.97 -17.51 -12.96
C PHE A 168 -18.09 -16.15 -13.67
N HIS A 169 -17.04 -15.31 -13.56
CA HIS A 169 -16.83 -14.15 -14.42
C HIS A 169 -15.89 -14.47 -15.59
N LYS A 170 -16.32 -14.20 -16.82
CA LYS A 170 -15.41 -14.14 -17.98
C LYS A 170 -14.70 -12.78 -17.95
N GLU A 171 -13.41 -12.75 -17.64
CA GLU A 171 -12.62 -11.50 -17.69
C GLU A 171 -12.85 -10.82 -19.04
N LYS A 172 -13.27 -9.55 -19.01
CA LYS A 172 -13.32 -8.75 -20.23
C LYS A 172 -11.88 -8.34 -20.54
N GLU A 173 -11.41 -8.66 -21.74
CA GLU A 173 -10.21 -8.05 -22.29
C GLU A 173 -10.31 -6.53 -22.12
N THR A 174 -9.40 -5.98 -21.33
CA THR A 174 -9.25 -4.55 -21.16
C THR A 174 -8.90 -3.97 -22.53
N LYS A 175 -9.75 -3.07 -23.03
CA LYS A 175 -9.42 -2.28 -24.22
C LYS A 175 -8.07 -1.60 -23.97
N PRO A 176 -7.19 -1.51 -24.98
CA PRO A 176 -5.94 -0.76 -24.84
C PRO A 176 -6.29 0.65 -24.37
N GLN A 177 -5.82 1.00 -23.17
CA GLN A 177 -5.92 2.36 -22.67
C GLN A 177 -5.28 3.26 -23.72
N LEU A 178 -5.97 4.36 -24.06
CA LEU A 178 -5.37 5.44 -24.83
C LEU A 178 -4.04 5.77 -24.14
N ASN A 179 -2.96 5.85 -24.92
CA ASN A 179 -1.60 6.06 -24.41
C ASN A 179 -1.49 7.49 -23.83
N GLU A 180 -2.08 7.68 -22.65
CA GLU A 180 -2.07 8.93 -21.89
C GLU A 180 -0.66 9.12 -21.33
N ASP A 181 -0.06 10.28 -21.59
CA ASP A 181 1.27 10.60 -21.07
C ASP A 181 1.18 10.88 -19.57
N LYS A 182 1.28 9.81 -18.76
CA LYS A 182 1.18 9.88 -17.30
C LYS A 182 2.24 10.78 -16.68
N ARG A 183 3.45 10.88 -17.26
CA ARG A 183 4.49 11.81 -16.79
C ARG A 183 4.09 13.25 -17.02
N LEU A 184 3.53 13.58 -18.18
CA LEU A 184 3.00 14.93 -18.42
C LEU A 184 1.88 15.25 -17.41
N LYS A 185 0.95 14.31 -17.22
CA LYS A 185 -0.13 14.42 -16.23
C LYS A 185 0.39 14.58 -14.80
N LEU A 186 1.46 13.88 -14.44
CA LEU A 186 2.13 14.01 -13.14
C LEU A 186 2.64 15.43 -12.92
N ALA A 187 3.31 16.02 -13.90
CA ALA A 187 3.77 17.40 -13.80
C ALA A 187 2.61 18.40 -13.69
N ASP A 188 1.55 18.22 -14.49
CA ASP A 188 0.37 19.10 -14.46
C ASP A 188 -0.34 19.05 -13.11
N ILE A 189 -0.49 17.85 -12.54
CA ILE A 189 -1.06 17.66 -11.19
C ILE A 189 -0.16 18.28 -10.12
N ALA A 190 1.14 18.04 -10.20
CA ALA A 190 2.09 18.58 -9.23
C ALA A 190 2.14 20.11 -9.26
N GLU A 191 2.11 20.72 -10.45
CA GLU A 191 2.02 22.16 -10.63
C GLU A 191 0.72 22.71 -10.04
N MET A 192 -0.41 22.10 -10.35
CA MET A 192 -1.71 22.49 -9.78
C MET A 192 -1.69 22.41 -8.25
N LEU A 193 -1.28 21.29 -7.66
CA LEU A 193 -1.27 21.08 -6.21
C LEU A 193 -0.28 22.02 -5.51
N ALA A 194 0.94 22.16 -6.05
CA ALA A 194 1.95 23.02 -5.44
C ALA A 194 1.55 24.50 -5.48
N GLY A 195 0.78 24.92 -6.50
CA GLY A 195 0.23 26.27 -6.63
C GLY A 195 -0.99 26.57 -5.74
N GLN A 196 -1.46 25.60 -4.94
CA GLN A 196 -2.56 25.81 -3.97
C GLN A 196 -2.10 26.32 -2.60
N ASP A 197 -0.79 26.59 -2.43
CA ASP A 197 -0.20 27.03 -1.16
C ASP A 197 -0.57 26.11 0.04
N ILE A 198 -0.57 24.79 -0.19
CA ILE A 198 -0.96 23.79 0.80
C ILE A 198 -0.07 23.93 2.04
N ILE A 199 -0.68 24.11 3.20
CA ILE A 199 0.01 24.22 4.48
C ILE A 199 0.10 22.82 5.11
N GLY A 200 1.30 22.40 5.52
CA GLY A 200 1.55 21.09 6.14
C GLY A 200 1.01 20.94 7.57
N GLU A 201 -0.23 21.34 7.81
CA GLU A 201 -0.90 21.31 9.10
C GLU A 201 -2.28 20.63 8.97
N PRO A 202 -2.76 19.92 10.01
CA PRO A 202 -4.05 19.23 9.95
C PRO A 202 -5.26 20.12 9.66
N GLY A 203 -5.13 21.44 9.78
CA GLY A 203 -6.17 22.40 9.40
C GLY A 203 -6.41 22.46 7.90
N ASP A 204 -5.41 22.19 7.08
CA ASP A 204 -5.50 22.20 5.62
C ASP A 204 -6.07 20.88 5.08
N GLU A 205 -7.12 20.96 4.26
CA GLU A 205 -7.80 19.80 3.68
C GLU A 205 -6.92 19.03 2.69
N HIS A 206 -6.15 19.73 1.85
CA HIS A 206 -5.28 19.10 0.86
C HIS A 206 -4.15 18.35 1.54
N TYR A 207 -3.62 18.90 2.64
CA TYR A 207 -2.63 18.19 3.45
C TYR A 207 -3.21 16.93 4.10
N ARG A 208 -4.43 16.97 4.64
CA ARG A 208 -5.11 15.77 5.15
C ARG A 208 -5.30 14.71 4.08
N GLU A 209 -5.66 15.13 2.86
CA GLU A 209 -5.81 14.25 1.71
C GLU A 209 -4.48 13.59 1.30
N ILE A 210 -3.35 14.31 1.38
CA ILE A 210 -2.01 13.74 1.19
C ILE A 210 -1.68 12.74 2.30
N CYS A 211 -1.94 13.07 3.57
CA CYS A 211 -1.60 12.21 4.70
C CYS A 211 -2.41 10.92 4.77
N ARG A 212 -3.62 10.88 4.20
CA ARG A 212 -4.57 9.77 4.38
C ARG A 212 -4.04 8.39 3.95
N TYR A 213 -3.02 8.34 3.09
CA TYR A 213 -2.42 7.09 2.64
C TYR A 213 -1.70 6.35 3.75
N TRP A 214 -1.29 7.02 4.83
CA TRP A 214 -0.57 6.39 5.94
C TRP A 214 -1.48 6.37 7.18
N PRO A 215 -1.96 5.19 7.61
CA PRO A 215 -3.01 5.05 8.62
C PRO A 215 -2.55 5.28 10.07
N ASP A 216 -1.33 5.78 10.27
CA ASP A 216 -0.72 6.00 11.57
C ASP A 216 -1.46 7.09 12.36
N THR A 217 -1.75 6.85 13.64
CA THR A 217 -2.43 7.82 14.50
C THR A 217 -1.64 9.12 14.68
N SER A 218 -0.32 9.06 14.52
CA SER A 218 0.59 10.20 14.64
C SER A 218 1.04 10.76 13.28
N ILE A 219 0.37 10.42 12.18
CA ILE A 219 0.84 10.75 10.82
C ILE A 219 1.15 12.23 10.62
N TYR A 220 0.30 13.12 11.14
CA TYR A 220 0.51 14.57 11.04
C TYR A 220 1.73 15.07 11.80
N LYS A 221 2.14 14.37 12.86
CA LYS A 221 3.36 14.66 13.62
C LYS A 221 4.58 14.13 12.89
N VAL A 222 4.48 12.93 12.30
CA VAL A 222 5.58 12.27 11.57
C VAL A 222 5.94 13.04 10.29
N LEU A 223 4.93 13.52 9.56
CA LEU A 223 5.12 14.23 8.29
C LEU A 223 5.33 15.73 8.43
N LYS A 224 5.18 16.29 9.64
CA LYS A 224 5.40 17.71 9.89
C LYS A 224 6.82 18.11 9.45
N ASN A 225 6.92 19.09 8.57
CA ASN A 225 8.18 19.55 7.96
C ASN A 225 8.96 18.47 7.18
N SER A 226 8.34 17.34 6.82
CA SER A 226 8.99 16.20 6.15
C SER A 226 8.06 15.50 5.16
N TRP A 227 7.18 16.25 4.47
CA TRP A 227 6.13 15.70 3.62
C TRP A 227 6.37 15.84 2.11
N CYS A 228 7.58 16.18 1.69
CA CYS A 228 7.94 16.29 0.25
C CYS A 228 7.72 14.96 -0.51
N ALA A 229 8.16 13.83 0.05
CA ALA A 229 7.92 12.52 -0.58
C ALA A 229 6.45 12.08 -0.51
N ALA A 230 5.71 12.48 0.53
CA ALA A 230 4.27 12.24 0.60
C ALA A 230 3.50 13.02 -0.49
N PHE A 231 3.90 14.27 -0.77
CA PHE A 231 3.38 15.07 -1.88
C PHE A 231 3.67 14.42 -3.23
N VAL A 232 4.89 13.93 -3.46
CA VAL A 232 5.26 13.21 -4.69
C VAL A 232 4.44 11.92 -4.83
N TYR A 233 4.28 11.14 -3.76
CA TYR A 233 3.43 9.95 -3.75
C TYR A 233 1.98 10.27 -4.15
N HIS A 234 1.38 11.29 -3.53
CA HIS A 234 0.02 11.73 -3.85
C HIS A 234 -0.11 12.15 -5.32
N SER A 235 0.85 12.92 -5.84
CA SER A 235 0.87 13.38 -7.23
C SER A 235 0.99 12.20 -8.22
N CYS A 236 1.91 11.27 -7.96
CA CYS A 236 2.05 10.03 -8.73
C CYS A 236 0.75 9.22 -8.75
N ARG A 237 0.10 9.09 -7.60
CA ARG A 237 -1.16 8.34 -7.50
C ARG A 237 -2.28 8.97 -8.31
N GLN A 238 -2.45 10.29 -8.23
CA GLN A 238 -3.44 11.02 -9.04
C GLN A 238 -3.14 10.94 -10.55
N ALA A 239 -1.86 10.86 -10.93
CA ALA A 239 -1.43 10.68 -12.32
C ALA A 239 -1.63 9.24 -12.85
N GLY A 240 -1.97 8.29 -11.98
CA GLY A 240 -2.18 6.88 -12.32
C GLY A 240 -0.91 6.01 -12.23
N PHE A 241 0.13 6.50 -11.56
CA PHE A 241 1.25 5.68 -11.06
C PHE A 241 0.87 5.12 -9.69
N LEU A 242 0.22 3.96 -9.69
CA LEU A 242 -0.24 3.30 -8.49
C LEU A 242 0.88 2.43 -7.91
N LEU A 243 1.26 2.71 -6.66
CA LEU A 243 2.24 1.98 -5.87
C LEU A 243 1.69 1.69 -4.47
N PRO A 244 2.06 0.58 -3.81
CA PRO A 244 1.76 0.38 -2.39
C PRO A 244 2.47 1.45 -1.54
N ILE A 245 2.01 1.69 -0.31
CA ILE A 245 2.58 2.72 0.59
C ILE A 245 4.04 2.45 0.99
N ARG A 246 4.49 1.22 0.78
CA ARG A 246 5.87 0.75 0.89
C ARG A 246 6.09 -0.29 -0.20
N TYR A 247 7.15 -0.14 -0.99
CA TYR A 247 7.54 -1.19 -1.93
C TYR A 247 7.92 -2.47 -1.14
N PRO A 248 7.48 -3.68 -1.56
CA PRO A 248 7.77 -4.90 -0.82
C PRO A 248 9.27 -5.03 -0.50
N ASN A 249 9.58 -5.44 0.73
CA ASN A 249 10.94 -5.56 1.28
C ASN A 249 11.73 -4.24 1.42
N GLY A 250 11.17 -3.10 0.99
CA GLY A 250 11.86 -1.81 1.05
C GLY A 250 12.16 -1.35 2.48
N SER A 251 13.23 -0.60 2.70
CA SER A 251 13.62 -0.16 4.04
C SER A 251 12.63 0.82 4.69
N HIS A 252 11.96 1.65 3.87
CA HIS A 252 11.08 2.73 4.30
C HIS A 252 9.80 2.78 3.45
N ARG A 253 8.78 3.50 3.94
CA ARG A 253 7.55 3.82 3.19
C ARG A 253 7.81 4.90 2.16
N LEU A 254 7.01 4.97 1.09
CA LEU A 254 7.10 5.98 0.02
C LEU A 254 6.69 7.41 0.47
N ALA A 255 6.48 7.62 1.76
CA ALA A 255 6.50 8.93 2.40
C ALA A 255 7.93 9.45 2.70
N GLY A 256 8.97 8.64 2.48
CA GLY A 256 10.37 9.02 2.66
C GLY A 256 11.15 9.00 1.34
N VAL A 257 12.04 9.96 1.15
CA VAL A 257 12.84 10.13 -0.09
C VAL A 257 13.69 8.89 -0.39
N GLY A 258 14.33 8.30 0.63
CA GLY A 258 15.14 7.09 0.47
C GLY A 258 14.38 5.90 -0.13
N ALA A 259 13.07 5.76 0.15
CA ALA A 259 12.25 4.71 -0.43
C ALA A 259 12.05 4.87 -1.93
N TRP A 260 11.93 6.12 -2.41
CA TRP A 260 11.85 6.41 -3.84
C TRP A 260 13.15 6.10 -4.56
N LEU A 261 14.28 6.47 -3.96
CA LEU A 261 15.61 6.19 -4.49
C LEU A 261 15.87 4.68 -4.57
N GLU A 262 15.62 3.95 -3.47
CA GLU A 262 15.76 2.49 -3.42
C GLU A 262 14.89 1.81 -4.49
N TRP A 263 13.61 2.16 -4.56
CA TRP A 263 12.68 1.60 -5.53
C TRP A 263 13.09 1.89 -6.98
N ALA A 264 13.56 3.11 -7.28
CA ALA A 264 13.95 3.49 -8.64
C ALA A 264 15.27 2.84 -9.10
N GLN A 265 16.07 2.32 -8.17
CA GLN A 265 17.35 1.64 -8.45
C GLN A 265 17.23 0.11 -8.54
N LEU A 266 16.05 -0.45 -8.29
CA LEU A 266 15.85 -1.90 -8.42
C LEU A 266 16.11 -2.36 -9.86
N PRO A 267 16.65 -3.59 -10.05
CA PRO A 267 16.92 -4.12 -11.39
C PRO A 267 15.68 -4.13 -12.32
N ASP A 268 14.50 -4.34 -11.74
CA ASP A 268 13.24 -4.44 -12.49
C ASP A 268 12.65 -3.08 -12.88
N THR A 269 13.04 -2.00 -12.20
CA THR A 269 12.57 -0.64 -12.50
C THR A 269 13.65 0.15 -13.25
N GLY A 270 14.85 0.28 -12.69
CA GLY A 270 15.97 0.98 -13.33
C GLY A 270 15.66 2.42 -13.74
N PHE A 271 14.77 3.10 -13.02
CA PHE A 271 14.26 4.43 -13.35
C PHE A 271 15.14 5.58 -12.88
N PHE A 272 16.16 5.31 -12.05
CA PHE A 272 17.04 6.32 -11.51
C PHE A 272 18.21 6.63 -12.47
N TYR A 273 18.43 7.91 -12.71
CA TYR A 273 19.53 8.46 -13.49
C TYR A 273 20.29 9.46 -12.63
N HIS A 274 21.62 9.33 -12.56
CA HIS A 274 22.45 10.31 -11.88
C HIS A 274 22.37 11.67 -12.57
N ASP A 275 22.53 12.75 -11.81
CA ASP A 275 22.70 14.07 -12.43
C ASP A 275 23.93 14.06 -13.34
N GLU A 276 23.84 14.79 -14.46
CA GLU A 276 24.84 14.82 -15.54
C GLU A 276 25.20 13.45 -16.16
N GLN A 277 24.39 12.41 -15.95
CA GLN A 277 24.60 11.11 -16.59
C GLN A 277 24.53 11.23 -18.13
N ASP A 278 25.53 10.68 -18.81
CA ASP A 278 25.62 10.66 -20.27
C ASP A 278 24.34 10.08 -20.90
N GLY A 279 23.77 10.83 -21.85
CA GLY A 279 22.56 10.44 -22.57
C GLY A 279 21.24 10.67 -21.82
N PHE A 280 21.28 11.23 -20.61
CA PHE A 280 20.09 11.65 -19.88
C PHE A 280 19.93 13.17 -19.89
N THR A 281 18.72 13.65 -20.15
CA THR A 281 18.36 15.06 -19.96
C THR A 281 17.04 15.09 -19.21
N PRO A 282 16.97 15.77 -18.04
CA PRO A 282 15.74 15.83 -17.26
C PRO A 282 14.63 16.54 -18.06
N GLN A 283 13.41 16.07 -17.86
CA GLN A 283 12.22 16.50 -18.57
C GLN A 283 11.09 16.78 -17.58
N ARG A 284 10.09 17.54 -18.05
CA ARG A 284 8.83 17.71 -17.33
C ARG A 284 8.24 16.34 -16.99
N GLY A 285 7.87 16.15 -15.73
CA GLY A 285 7.31 14.90 -15.21
C GLY A 285 8.35 13.91 -14.67
N ASP A 286 9.64 14.21 -14.78
CA ASP A 286 10.64 13.49 -14.00
C ASP A 286 10.58 13.95 -12.53
N ILE A 287 10.96 13.06 -11.62
CA ILE A 287 11.07 13.36 -10.19
C ILE A 287 12.53 13.65 -9.89
N VAL A 288 12.84 14.75 -9.22
CA VAL A 288 14.20 15.13 -8.83
C VAL A 288 14.47 14.73 -7.37
N ILE A 289 15.62 14.13 -7.11
CA ILE A 289 16.11 13.77 -5.78
C ILE A 289 17.30 14.67 -5.45
N TYR A 290 17.30 15.29 -4.28
CA TYR A 290 18.39 16.14 -3.80
C TYR A 290 19.18 15.47 -2.69
N ASP A 291 20.49 15.68 -2.65
CA ASP A 291 21.39 15.21 -1.60
C ASP A 291 21.91 16.39 -0.77
N LYS A 292 21.62 16.39 0.53
CA LYS A 292 22.07 17.39 1.51
C LYS A 292 21.70 18.82 1.14
N LEU A 293 20.47 19.02 0.66
CA LEU A 293 19.96 20.34 0.28
C LEU A 293 19.46 21.14 1.48
N LEU A 294 18.78 20.48 2.41
CA LEU A 294 18.09 21.07 3.56
C LEU A 294 18.64 20.59 4.91
N SER A 295 19.48 19.56 4.92
CA SER A 295 20.11 18.95 6.08
C SER A 295 21.43 18.26 5.70
N ASP A 296 22.18 17.75 6.68
CA ASP A 296 23.39 16.95 6.43
C ASP A 296 23.09 15.47 6.10
N HIS A 297 21.81 15.10 6.10
CA HIS A 297 21.38 13.73 5.77
C HIS A 297 21.38 13.51 4.25
N PRO A 298 21.73 12.30 3.80
CA PRO A 298 21.71 12.01 2.38
C PRO A 298 20.27 11.92 1.87
N HIS A 299 20.07 12.23 0.58
CA HIS A 299 18.77 12.18 -0.12
C HIS A 299 17.63 12.81 0.70
N ASP A 300 17.80 14.06 1.12
CA ASP A 300 16.96 14.71 2.12
C ASP A 300 15.75 15.43 1.54
N HIS A 301 15.68 15.58 0.21
CA HIS A 301 14.56 16.27 -0.43
C HIS A 301 14.20 15.69 -1.81
N ILE A 302 12.96 15.92 -2.23
CA ILE A 302 12.40 15.42 -3.49
C ILE A 302 11.37 16.40 -4.06
N GLY A 303 11.26 16.46 -5.38
CA GLY A 303 10.29 17.30 -6.09
C GLY A 303 9.94 16.75 -7.47
N ILE A 304 9.01 17.41 -8.17
CA ILE A 304 8.63 17.05 -9.55
C ILE A 304 9.07 18.17 -10.49
N VAL A 305 9.78 17.80 -11.56
CA VAL A 305 10.29 18.71 -12.57
C VAL A 305 9.15 19.21 -13.45
N LEU A 306 8.99 20.53 -13.53
CA LEU A 306 7.99 21.20 -14.37
C LEU A 306 8.60 21.77 -15.65
N ALA A 307 9.83 22.29 -15.57
CA ALA A 307 10.62 22.76 -16.69
C ALA A 307 12.11 22.75 -16.34
N VAL A 308 12.97 22.71 -17.35
CA VAL A 308 14.43 22.70 -17.19
C VAL A 308 15.03 23.72 -18.13
N ASN A 309 16.00 24.49 -17.64
CA ASN A 309 16.90 25.29 -18.47
C ASN A 309 18.38 24.97 -18.14
N GLU A 310 19.32 25.74 -18.68
CA GLU A 310 20.76 25.47 -18.51
C GLU A 310 21.26 25.65 -17.07
N ILE A 311 20.62 26.52 -16.28
CA ILE A 311 21.09 26.92 -14.95
C ILE A 311 20.13 26.54 -13.83
N GLU A 312 18.84 26.36 -14.13
CA GLU A 312 17.79 26.15 -13.16
C GLU A 312 16.80 25.07 -13.60
N ILE A 313 16.16 24.46 -12.61
CA ILE A 313 14.99 23.61 -12.77
C ILE A 313 13.80 24.28 -12.09
N LEU A 314 12.66 24.35 -12.78
CA LEU A 314 11.38 24.73 -12.19
C LEU A 314 10.78 23.47 -11.59
N VAL A 315 10.45 23.51 -10.30
CA VAL A 315 9.99 22.34 -9.55
C VAL A 315 8.73 22.63 -8.74
N ALA A 316 7.89 21.60 -8.62
CA ALA A 316 6.78 21.54 -7.67
C ALA A 316 7.18 20.69 -6.46
N GLU A 317 7.03 21.24 -5.26
CA GLU A 317 7.41 20.59 -4.00
C GLU A 317 6.36 20.80 -2.91
N GLY A 318 6.16 19.79 -2.07
CA GLY A 318 5.24 19.85 -0.92
C GLY A 318 5.82 20.55 0.31
N ASN A 319 7.11 20.44 0.59
CA ASN A 319 7.71 21.00 1.82
C ASN A 319 8.88 21.93 1.47
N ARG A 320 8.56 23.10 0.92
CA ARG A 320 9.59 24.03 0.46
C ARG A 320 10.48 24.47 1.61
N ASP A 321 11.78 24.21 1.47
CA ASP A 321 12.85 24.66 2.37
C ASP A 321 12.60 24.36 3.86
N ASN A 322 11.92 23.24 4.17
CA ASN A 322 11.48 22.86 5.52
C ASN A 322 10.58 23.89 6.22
N LYS A 323 9.88 24.73 5.45
CA LYS A 323 8.94 25.74 5.95
C LYS A 323 7.49 25.28 5.93
N ASN A 324 7.24 24.00 5.64
CA ASN A 324 5.94 23.35 5.80
C ASN A 324 4.82 23.88 4.89
N TYR A 325 5.15 24.27 3.66
CA TYR A 325 4.17 24.64 2.64
C TYR A 325 4.58 24.18 1.24
N SER A 326 3.60 23.93 0.37
CA SER A 326 3.85 23.59 -1.03
C SER A 326 4.16 24.82 -1.88
N SER A 327 4.98 24.69 -2.91
CA SER A 327 5.31 25.81 -3.79
C SER A 327 5.84 25.34 -5.13
N ILE A 328 5.64 26.19 -6.14
CA ILE A 328 6.37 26.16 -7.41
C ILE A 328 7.50 27.18 -7.35
N PHE A 329 8.73 26.80 -7.70
CA PHE A 329 9.86 27.72 -7.74
C PHE A 329 11.06 27.14 -8.49
N HIS A 330 12.05 27.99 -8.75
CA HIS A 330 13.30 27.61 -9.39
C HIS A 330 14.33 27.14 -8.36
N ARG A 331 15.00 26.02 -8.64
CA ARG A 331 16.23 25.60 -7.96
C ARG A 331 17.41 25.66 -8.92
N ASP A 332 18.58 25.99 -8.40
CA ASP A 332 19.85 25.92 -9.15
C ASP A 332 20.14 24.46 -9.50
N ARG A 333 20.37 24.20 -10.79
CA ARG A 333 20.62 22.86 -11.31
C ARG A 333 21.95 22.27 -10.82
N ARG A 334 22.89 23.11 -10.40
CA ARG A 334 24.22 22.68 -9.94
C ARG A 334 24.30 22.45 -8.44
N LEU A 335 23.20 22.65 -7.72
CA LEU A 335 23.18 22.61 -6.27
C LEU A 335 22.47 21.37 -5.76
N CYS A 336 23.24 20.45 -5.17
CA CYS A 336 22.73 19.34 -4.36
C CYS A 336 21.74 18.41 -5.09
N ILE A 337 21.75 18.34 -6.43
CA ILE A 337 20.96 17.34 -7.17
C ILE A 337 21.71 16.01 -7.14
N LEU A 338 21.07 14.96 -6.64
CA LEU A 338 21.61 13.59 -6.71
C LEU A 338 21.34 12.96 -8.07
N GLY A 339 20.12 13.17 -8.58
CA GLY A 339 19.66 12.62 -9.84
C GLY A 339 18.15 12.72 -10.01
N TYR A 340 17.65 11.99 -11.00
CA TYR A 340 16.25 12.03 -11.42
C TYR A 340 15.67 10.63 -11.53
N ILE A 341 14.40 10.48 -11.21
CA ILE A 341 13.61 9.27 -11.43
C ILE A 341 12.67 9.54 -12.60
N ARG A 342 12.82 8.75 -13.67
CA ARG A 342 11.92 8.77 -14.83
C ARG A 342 11.09 7.49 -14.87
N ILE A 343 9.86 7.58 -14.37
CA ILE A 343 8.92 6.45 -14.37
C ILE A 343 8.42 6.20 -15.80
N ASP A 344 8.48 4.96 -16.28
CA ASP A 344 7.89 4.60 -17.57
C ASP A 344 6.37 4.86 -17.57
N ASN A 345 5.82 5.50 -18.61
CA ASN A 345 4.38 5.81 -18.68
C ASN A 345 3.48 4.56 -18.59
N ASN A 346 4.00 3.40 -19.01
CA ASN A 346 3.30 2.13 -18.96
C ASN A 346 3.60 1.34 -17.68
N TYR A 347 4.36 1.90 -16.74
CA TYR A 347 4.67 1.22 -15.49
C TYR A 347 3.39 0.80 -14.77
N GLN A 348 3.34 -0.48 -14.43
CA GLN A 348 2.33 -1.08 -13.59
C GLN A 348 3.05 -1.81 -12.47
N TYR A 349 2.65 -1.54 -11.22
CA TYR A 349 3.20 -2.24 -10.08
C TYR A 349 2.94 -3.75 -10.22
N TYR A 350 4.00 -4.53 -10.08
CA TYR A 350 3.96 -5.98 -10.03
C TYR A 350 5.10 -6.47 -9.12
N PHE A 351 4.82 -7.49 -8.30
CA PHE A 351 5.80 -8.08 -7.40
C PHE A 351 5.78 -9.61 -7.51
N SER A 352 6.85 -10.18 -8.07
CA SER A 352 7.07 -11.62 -8.20
C SER A 352 8.06 -12.19 -7.17
N GLY A 353 8.66 -11.35 -6.33
CA GLY A 353 9.62 -11.77 -5.32
C GLY A 353 8.99 -12.52 -4.14
N ASP A 354 9.86 -12.92 -3.22
CA ASP A 354 9.46 -13.42 -1.90
C ASP A 354 9.39 -12.25 -0.91
N TYR A 355 8.28 -12.17 -0.18
CA TYR A 355 8.03 -11.08 0.77
C TYR A 355 8.66 -11.40 2.13
N ASN A 356 9.66 -10.61 2.50
CA ASN A 356 10.20 -10.57 3.85
C ASN A 356 9.72 -9.29 4.57
N PRO A 357 8.80 -9.41 5.55
CA PRO A 357 8.25 -8.26 6.25
C PRO A 357 9.22 -7.59 7.23
N LEU A 358 10.23 -8.30 7.75
CA LEU A 358 11.11 -7.87 8.84
C LEU A 358 12.52 -7.49 8.40
#